data_AF-A0A812N7N7-F1
#
_entry.id   AF-A0A812N7N7-F1
#
_cell.length_a   1.000
_cell.length_b   1.000
_cell.length_c   1.000
_cell.angle_alpha   90.00
_cell.angle_beta   90.00
_cell.angle_gamma   90.00
#
_symmetry.space_group_name_H-M   'P 1'
#
loop_
_entity.id
_entity.type
_entity.pdbx_description
1 polymer ?
#
loop_
_entity_poly.entity_id
_entity_poly.type
_entity_poly.pdbx_seq_one_letter_code
_entity_poly.pdbx_strand_id
1 'polypeptide(L)'
;MLAFVQLLQGFLGHVQSSYYKIYKDLAPKNELCDEFLFTSHVAALLPLLCLKDDIMAAARAAMASEPVPYLPFHFPGQILWLLVNNVSQTICLKGVFRTSATVTPLALTIILSVRKFLSVVVSIVLFSNPWTAQHSAATVLIFGGAFAYSQVREARPATTGENKKSD
;
A
#
# COMPACT_ATOMS: atom_id res chain seq x y z
N MET A 1 14.13 -5.97 -10.83
CA MET A 1 13.65 -4.82 -10.02
C MET A 1 12.36 -5.15 -9.25
N LEU A 2 11.26 -5.57 -9.90
CA LEU A 2 9.98 -5.87 -9.23
C LEU A 2 10.08 -6.92 -8.11
N ALA A 3 10.76 -8.04 -8.33
CA ALA A 3 10.95 -9.07 -7.29
C ALA A 3 11.71 -8.51 -6.06
N PHE A 4 12.75 -7.73 -6.30
CA PHE A 4 13.52 -7.08 -5.23
C PHE A 4 12.66 -6.10 -4.41
N VAL A 5 11.85 -5.28 -5.07
CA VAL A 5 10.91 -4.37 -4.38
C VAL A 5 9.87 -5.15 -3.56
N GLN A 6 9.37 -6.28 -4.06
CA GLN A 6 8.41 -7.12 -3.33
C GLN A 6 9.06 -7.79 -2.12
N LEU A 7 10.33 -8.22 -2.22
CA LEU A 7 11.10 -8.73 -1.09
C LEU A 7 11.31 -7.65 -0.02
N LEU A 8 11.66 -6.43 -0.41
CA LEU A 8 11.77 -5.30 0.52
C LEU A 8 10.43 -4.96 1.18
N GLN A 9 9.32 -5.03 0.45
CA GLN A 9 7.97 -4.84 1.03
C GLN A 9 7.65 -5.95 2.05
N GLY A 10 7.99 -7.20 1.76
CA GLY A 10 7.87 -8.31 2.71
C GLY A 10 8.74 -8.12 3.95
N PHE A 11 9.99 -7.68 3.76
CA PHE A 11 10.92 -7.38 4.85
C PHE A 11 10.39 -6.27 5.75
N LEU A 12 9.89 -5.16 5.19
CA LEU A 12 9.28 -4.08 5.95
C LEU A 12 8.06 -4.55 6.76
N GLY A 13 7.21 -5.42 6.19
CA GLY A 13 6.09 -6.02 6.91
C GLY A 13 6.54 -6.92 8.07
N HIS A 14 7.66 -7.65 7.89
CA HIS A 14 8.26 -8.43 8.97
C HIS A 14 8.84 -7.54 10.07
N VAL A 15 9.61 -6.50 9.71
CA VAL A 15 10.16 -5.51 10.65
C VAL A 15 9.05 -4.84 11.44
N GLN A 16 7.95 -4.46 10.79
CA GLN A 16 6.77 -3.90 11.44
C GLN A 16 6.16 -4.89 12.46
N SER A 17 6.02 -6.17 12.09
CA SER A 17 5.50 -7.19 13.02
C SER A 17 6.44 -7.43 14.21
N SER A 18 7.75 -7.39 14.00
CA SER A 18 8.75 -7.55 15.06
C SER A 18 8.75 -6.34 16.00
N TYR A 19 8.64 -5.13 15.45
CA TYR A 19 8.53 -3.89 16.22
C TYR A 19 7.32 -3.93 17.18
N TYR A 20 6.14 -4.30 16.70
CA TYR A 20 4.95 -4.40 17.56
C TYR A 20 5.07 -5.44 18.68
N LYS A 21 5.87 -6.49 18.51
CA LYS A 21 6.08 -7.50 19.56
C LYS A 21 6.99 -6.99 20.67
N ILE A 22 8.04 -6.26 20.30
CA ILE A 22 9.04 -5.74 21.24
C ILE A 22 8.45 -4.61 22.08
N TYR A 23 7.66 -3.73 21.47
CA TYR A 23 7.17 -2.51 22.13
C TYR A 23 5.72 -2.61 22.65
N LYS A 24 5.14 -3.82 22.67
CA LYS A 24 3.73 -4.04 23.05
C LYS A 24 3.36 -3.51 24.44
N ASP A 25 4.34 -3.44 25.35
CA ASP A 25 4.15 -3.08 26.76
C ASP A 25 4.36 -1.58 27.02
N LEU A 26 4.93 -0.83 26.07
CA LEU A 26 5.27 0.59 26.25
C LEU A 26 4.09 1.53 25.96
N ALA A 27 3.24 1.20 24.99
CA ALA A 27 2.16 2.07 24.57
C ALA A 27 1.02 1.29 23.88
N PRO A 28 -0.19 1.86 23.82
CA PRO A 28 -1.29 1.27 23.06
C PRO A 28 -0.90 1.16 21.58
N LYS A 29 -1.36 0.09 20.94
CA LYS A 29 -0.99 -0.29 19.57
C LYS A 29 -1.19 0.81 18.51
N ASN A 30 -2.12 1.74 18.77
CA ASN A 30 -2.44 2.85 17.87
C ASN A 30 -1.29 3.85 17.82
N GLU A 31 -0.69 4.15 18.97
CA GLU A 31 0.40 5.14 19.12
C GLU A 31 1.71 4.60 18.53
N LEU A 32 2.02 3.32 18.79
CA LEU A 32 3.11 2.60 18.11
C LEU A 32 2.94 2.58 16.58
N CYS A 33 1.69 2.57 16.10
CA CYS A 33 1.40 2.58 14.67
C CYS A 33 1.81 3.92 14.05
N ASP A 34 1.47 5.02 14.72
CA ASP A 34 1.81 6.37 14.27
C ASP A 34 3.32 6.64 14.36
N GLU A 35 4.00 6.18 15.40
CA GLU A 35 5.46 6.29 15.54
C GLU A 35 6.22 5.53 14.43
N PHE A 36 5.80 4.30 14.14
CA PHE A 36 6.40 3.52 13.05
C PHE A 36 6.10 4.14 11.69
N LEU A 37 4.88 4.66 11.49
CA LEU A 37 4.48 5.35 10.26
C LEU A 37 5.35 6.59 10.03
N PHE A 38 5.57 7.40 11.08
CA PHE A 38 6.42 8.57 11.04
C PHE A 38 7.87 8.18 10.71
N THR A 39 8.42 7.21 11.44
CA THR A 39 9.80 6.72 11.24
C THR A 39 10.02 6.21 9.82
N SER A 40 9.04 5.47 9.28
CA SER A 40 9.09 4.95 7.91
C SER A 40 9.02 6.07 6.86
N HIS A 41 8.23 7.13 7.09
CA HIS A 41 8.17 8.28 6.19
C HIS A 41 9.48 9.09 6.23
N VAL A 42 10.08 9.28 7.41
CA VAL A 42 11.38 9.94 7.54
C VAL A 42 12.48 9.12 6.88
N ALA A 43 12.48 7.79 7.05
CA ALA A 43 13.40 6.92 6.35
C ALA A 43 13.22 6.97 4.81
N ALA A 44 11.99 7.15 4.32
CA ALA A 44 11.71 7.33 2.90
C ALA A 44 12.20 8.67 2.32
N LEU A 45 12.53 9.67 3.16
CA LEU A 45 13.20 10.90 2.72
C LEU A 45 14.67 10.69 2.38
N LEU A 46 15.32 9.66 2.94
CA LEU A 46 16.75 9.41 2.72
C LEU A 46 17.08 9.07 1.24
N PRO A 47 16.31 8.20 0.55
CA PRO A 47 16.44 8.03 -0.89
C PRO A 47 16.01 9.26 -1.71
N LEU A 48 15.08 10.06 -1.20
CA LEU A 48 14.58 11.25 -1.91
C LEU A 48 15.69 12.31 -2.12
N LEU A 49 16.62 12.41 -1.18
CA LEU A 49 17.81 13.27 -1.30
C LEU A 49 18.73 12.87 -2.45
N CYS A 50 18.83 11.57 -2.73
CA CYS A 50 19.62 11.05 -3.85
C CYS A 50 18.96 11.32 -5.21
N LEU A 51 17.62 11.38 -5.23
CA LEU A 51 16.81 11.53 -6.45
C LEU A 51 16.34 12.97 -6.71
N LYS A 52 16.90 13.95 -5.99
CA LYS A 52 16.46 15.35 -6.02
C LYS A 52 16.47 15.97 -7.42
N ASP A 53 17.46 15.63 -8.24
CA ASP A 53 17.68 16.24 -9.55
C ASP A 53 16.61 15.77 -10.55
N ASP A 54 16.26 14.48 -10.52
CA ASP A 54 15.17 13.91 -11.32
C ASP A 54 13.81 14.44 -10.88
N ILE A 55 13.59 14.60 -9.56
CA ILE A 55 12.35 15.17 -9.03
C ILE A 55 12.18 16.62 -9.48
N MET A 56 13.26 17.41 -9.46
CA MET A 56 13.22 18.79 -9.95
C MET A 56 12.98 18.86 -11.46
N ALA A 57 13.56 17.95 -12.24
CA ALA A 57 13.30 17.86 -13.67
C ALA A 57 11.82 17.51 -13.95
N ALA A 58 11.27 16.51 -13.25
CA ALA A 58 9.88 16.10 -13.38
C ALA A 58 8.90 17.19 -12.88
N ALA A 59 9.24 17.92 -11.83
CA ALA A 59 8.44 19.03 -11.31
C ALA A 59 8.36 20.20 -12.30
N ARG A 60 9.49 20.54 -12.95
CA ARG A 60 9.51 21.55 -14.02
C ARG A 60 8.68 21.11 -15.23
N ALA A 61 8.78 19.84 -15.61
CA ALA A 61 7.96 19.28 -16.70
C ALA A 61 6.45 19.32 -16.37
N ALA A 62 6.07 19.00 -15.13
CA ALA A 62 4.67 19.02 -14.68
C ALA A 62 4.09 20.44 -14.53
N MET A 63 4.92 21.45 -14.27
CA MET A 63 4.53 22.86 -14.24
C MET A 63 4.34 23.46 -15.63
N ALA A 64 5.03 22.90 -16.64
CA ALA A 64 4.95 23.36 -18.03
C ALA A 64 3.79 22.75 -18.83
N SER A 65 3.01 21.84 -18.22
CA SER A 65 1.94 21.09 -18.88
C SER A 65 0.71 21.96 -19.19
N GLU A 66 -0.05 21.57 -20.22
CA GLU A 66 -1.28 22.27 -20.61
C GLU A 66 -2.28 22.42 -19.44
N PRO A 67 -2.88 23.61 -19.29
CA PRO A 67 -3.88 23.86 -18.26
C PRO A 67 -5.17 23.10 -18.54
N VAL A 68 -5.85 22.66 -17.47
CA VAL A 68 -7.11 21.89 -17.60
C VAL A 68 -8.21 22.79 -18.17
N PRO A 69 -8.86 22.42 -19.30
CA PRO A 69 -9.82 23.29 -19.99
C PRO A 69 -11.15 23.52 -19.23
N TYR A 70 -11.37 22.86 -18.10
CA TYR A 70 -12.63 22.90 -17.33
C TYR A 70 -12.55 23.65 -15.99
N LEU A 71 -11.38 24.17 -15.59
CA LEU A 71 -11.22 24.94 -14.35
C LEU A 71 -11.01 26.43 -14.68
N PRO A 72 -11.65 27.38 -13.96
CA PRO A 72 -11.43 28.82 -14.18
C PRO A 72 -10.03 29.32 -13.78
N PHE A 73 -9.23 28.46 -13.13
CA PHE A 73 -7.85 28.74 -12.77
C PHE A 73 -6.91 27.97 -13.71
N HIS A 74 -5.86 28.63 -14.22
CA HIS A 74 -4.76 28.01 -14.97
C HIS A 74 -4.00 27.03 -14.08
N PHE A 75 -4.57 25.84 -13.87
CA PHE A 75 -3.96 24.78 -13.10
C PHE A 75 -3.43 23.72 -14.07
N PRO A 76 -2.14 23.38 -14.04
CA PRO A 76 -1.57 22.37 -14.91
C PRO A 76 -2.21 21.01 -14.61
N GLY A 77 -2.77 20.37 -15.64
CA GLY A 77 -3.57 19.15 -15.45
C GLY A 77 -2.77 17.98 -14.88
N GLN A 78 -1.46 17.94 -15.15
CA GLN A 78 -0.57 16.91 -14.67
C GLN A 78 -0.37 16.96 -13.15
N ILE A 79 -0.39 18.15 -12.55
CA ILE A 79 -0.33 18.33 -11.09
C ILE A 79 -1.64 17.86 -10.45
N LEU A 80 -2.79 18.14 -11.07
CA LEU A 80 -4.08 17.71 -10.54
C LEU A 80 -4.18 16.18 -10.45
N TRP A 81 -3.82 15.47 -11.52
CA TRP A 81 -3.79 14.01 -11.53
C TRP A 81 -2.79 13.43 -10.52
N LEU A 82 -1.63 14.08 -10.38
CA LEU A 82 -0.63 13.69 -9.38
C LEU A 82 -1.17 13.82 -7.96
N LEU A 83 -1.88 14.92 -7.65
CA LEU A 83 -2.51 15.13 -6.36
C LEU A 83 -3.59 14.10 -6.07
N VAL A 84 -4.49 13.83 -7.02
CA VAL A 84 -5.55 12.81 -6.88
C VAL A 84 -4.95 11.43 -6.61
N ASN A 85 -3.89 11.07 -7.33
CA ASN A 85 -3.18 9.81 -7.12
C ASN A 85 -2.49 9.78 -5.74
N ASN A 86 -1.83 10.86 -5.31
CA ASN A 86 -1.17 10.93 -4.00
C ASN A 86 -2.18 10.83 -2.84
N VAL A 87 -3.29 11.56 -2.90
CA VAL A 87 -4.36 11.50 -1.89
C VAL A 87 -4.92 10.09 -1.78
N SER A 88 -5.22 9.45 -2.91
CA SER A 88 -5.72 8.08 -2.94
C SER A 88 -4.72 7.10 -2.31
N GLN A 89 -3.43 7.24 -2.64
CA GLN A 89 -2.36 6.41 -2.11
C GLN A 89 -2.16 6.60 -0.60
N THR A 90 -2.24 7.83 -0.09
CA THR A 90 -2.08 8.12 1.35
C THR A 90 -3.24 7.58 2.18
N ILE A 91 -4.48 7.74 1.74
CA ILE A 91 -5.66 7.15 2.40
C ILE A 91 -5.54 5.63 2.41
N CYS A 92 -5.18 5.05 1.25
CA CYS A 92 -5.03 3.62 1.14
C CYS A 92 -3.92 3.11 2.08
N LEU A 93 -2.73 3.73 2.05
CA LEU A 93 -1.60 3.35 2.89
C LEU A 93 -1.99 3.35 4.36
N LYS A 94 -2.63 4.42 4.87
CA LYS A 94 -3.13 4.48 6.24
C LYS A 94 -4.11 3.34 6.56
N GLY A 95 -5.05 3.04 5.65
CA GLY A 95 -6.03 1.97 5.83
C GLY A 95 -5.39 0.58 5.98
N VAL A 96 -4.43 0.24 5.11
CA VAL A 96 -3.73 -1.05 5.21
C VAL A 96 -2.74 -1.09 6.35
N PHE A 97 -2.11 0.04 6.69
CA PHE A 97 -1.22 0.11 7.83
C PHE A 97 -1.96 -0.18 9.14
N ARG A 98 -3.17 0.36 9.29
CA ARG A 98 -4.07 0.02 10.40
C ARG A 98 -4.53 -1.44 10.37
N THR A 99 -4.82 -1.98 9.19
CA THR A 99 -5.21 -3.39 9.02
C THR A 99 -4.05 -4.33 9.38
N SER A 100 -2.81 -3.96 9.05
CA SER A 100 -1.57 -4.67 9.36
C SER A 100 -1.41 -4.94 10.85
N ALA A 101 -1.91 -4.04 11.69
CA ALA A 101 -1.91 -4.25 13.13
C ALA A 101 -2.69 -5.52 13.52
N THR A 102 -3.75 -5.88 12.79
CA THR A 102 -4.67 -6.96 13.15
C THR A 102 -4.53 -8.24 12.34
N VAL A 103 -3.88 -8.17 11.16
CA VAL A 103 -3.78 -9.31 10.24
C VAL A 103 -2.35 -9.86 10.17
N THR A 104 -2.20 -11.08 9.66
CA THR A 104 -0.87 -11.67 9.48
C THR A 104 -0.13 -11.02 8.30
N PRO A 105 1.22 -11.06 8.27
CA PRO A 105 2.00 -10.53 7.15
C PRO A 105 1.62 -11.12 5.79
N LEU A 106 1.21 -12.40 5.74
CA LEU A 106 0.74 -13.04 4.51
C LEU A 106 -0.57 -12.43 3.99
N ALA A 107 -1.54 -12.21 4.88
CA ALA A 107 -2.81 -11.55 4.53
C ALA A 107 -2.56 -10.11 4.07
N LEU A 108 -1.63 -9.41 4.72
CA LEU A 108 -1.20 -8.07 4.33
C LEU A 108 -0.69 -8.04 2.88
N THR A 109 0.14 -9.01 2.48
CA THR A 109 0.66 -9.10 1.11
C THR A 109 -0.45 -9.32 0.08
N ILE A 110 -1.47 -10.13 0.39
CA ILE A 110 -2.63 -10.33 -0.48
C ILE A 110 -3.42 -9.02 -0.63
N ILE A 111 -3.70 -8.32 0.47
CA ILE A 111 -4.41 -7.03 0.46
C ILE A 111 -3.64 -5.97 -0.36
N LEU A 112 -2.32 -5.90 -0.21
CA LEU A 112 -1.47 -5.00 -0.99
C LEU A 112 -1.48 -5.34 -2.49
N SER A 113 -1.61 -6.63 -2.84
CA SER A 113 -1.70 -7.08 -4.22
C SER A 113 -3.05 -6.71 -4.85
N VAL A 114 -4.15 -6.87 -4.09
CA VAL A 114 -5.49 -6.43 -4.49
C VAL A 114 -5.51 -4.91 -4.73
N ARG A 115 -4.91 -4.11 -3.84
CA ARG A 115 -4.79 -2.65 -4.04
C ARG A 115 -4.10 -2.31 -5.36
N LYS A 116 -2.93 -2.90 -5.62
CA LYS A 116 -2.16 -2.63 -6.84
C LYS A 116 -3.00 -2.96 -8.08
N PHE A 117 -3.75 -4.05 -8.04
CA PHE A 117 -4.67 -4.44 -9.09
C PHE A 117 -5.83 -3.45 -9.29
N LEU A 118 -6.49 -3.03 -8.21
CA LEU A 118 -7.56 -2.03 -8.28
C LEU A 118 -7.06 -0.71 -8.89
N SER A 119 -5.84 -0.27 -8.54
CA SER A 119 -5.22 0.91 -9.14
C SER A 119 -5.04 0.76 -10.66
N VAL A 120 -4.59 -0.41 -11.11
CA VAL A 120 -4.45 -0.72 -12.55
C VAL A 120 -5.81 -0.77 -13.24
N VAL A 121 -6.82 -1.38 -12.63
CA VAL A 121 -8.18 -1.45 -13.19
C VAL A 121 -8.77 -0.04 -13.34
N VAL A 122 -8.67 0.81 -12.32
CA VAL A 122 -9.12 2.20 -12.38
C VAL A 122 -8.42 2.96 -13.50
N SER A 123 -7.11 2.74 -13.66
CA SER A 123 -6.33 3.33 -14.76
C SER A 123 -6.87 2.91 -16.14
N ILE A 124 -7.14 1.63 -16.36
CA ILE A 124 -7.67 1.13 -17.64
C ILE A 124 -9.06 1.71 -17.93
N VAL A 125 -9.93 1.78 -16.91
CA VAL A 125 -11.28 2.31 -17.03
C VAL A 125 -11.26 3.80 -17.37
N LEU A 126 -10.41 4.59 -16.71
CA LEU A 126 -10.33 6.04 -16.95
C LEU A 126 -9.72 6.39 -18.31
N PHE A 127 -8.73 5.62 -18.78
CA PHE A 127 -8.03 5.89 -20.04
C PHE A 127 -8.57 5.07 -21.23
N SER A 128 -9.63 4.27 -21.03
CA SER A 128 -10.24 3.40 -22.05
C SER A 128 -9.22 2.55 -22.83
N ASN A 129 -8.22 2.02 -22.12
CA ASN A 129 -7.13 1.25 -22.74
C ASN A 129 -7.59 -0.20 -23.06
N PRO A 130 -7.15 -0.82 -24.16
CA PRO A 130 -7.53 -2.20 -24.50
C PRO A 130 -7.13 -3.21 -23.41
N TRP A 131 -8.08 -4.07 -23.04
CA TRP A 131 -7.89 -5.14 -22.07
C TRP A 131 -7.02 -6.26 -22.65
N THR A 132 -5.75 -6.31 -22.24
CA THR A 132 -4.81 -7.36 -22.67
C THR A 132 -4.93 -8.65 -21.83
N ALA A 133 -4.45 -9.77 -22.38
CA ALA A 133 -4.45 -11.08 -21.72
C ALA A 133 -3.65 -11.13 -20.39
N GLN A 134 -2.75 -10.17 -20.15
CA GLN A 134 -2.06 -10.05 -18.86
C GLN A 134 -3.01 -9.62 -17.74
N HIS A 135 -4.06 -8.84 -18.03
CA HIS A 135 -5.04 -8.41 -17.01
C HIS A 135 -5.94 -9.57 -16.58
N SER A 136 -6.35 -10.43 -17.51
CA SER A 136 -7.11 -11.64 -17.17
C SER A 136 -6.26 -12.61 -16.35
N ALA A 137 -5.00 -12.82 -16.70
CA ALA A 137 -4.07 -13.63 -15.90
C ALA A 137 -3.84 -13.06 -14.49
N ALA A 138 -3.67 -11.74 -14.36
CA ALA A 138 -3.53 -11.08 -13.05
C ALA A 138 -4.79 -11.24 -12.19
N THR A 139 -5.98 -11.16 -12.80
CA THR A 139 -7.26 -11.38 -12.13
C THR A 139 -7.32 -12.80 -11.55
N VAL A 140 -7.05 -13.81 -12.37
CA VAL A 140 -7.08 -15.22 -11.92
C VAL A 140 -6.08 -15.46 -10.78
N LEU A 141 -4.88 -14.88 -10.85
CA LEU A 141 -3.84 -15.09 -9.85
C LEU A 141 -4.20 -14.43 -8.50
N ILE A 142 -4.80 -13.24 -8.52
CA ILE A 142 -5.20 -12.52 -7.29
C ILE A 142 -6.41 -13.18 -6.63
N PHE A 143 -7.44 -13.50 -7.41
CA PHE A 143 -8.62 -14.19 -6.89
C PHE A 143 -8.27 -15.62 -6.44
N GLY A 144 -7.42 -16.33 -7.20
CA GLY A 144 -6.93 -17.66 -6.83
C GLY A 144 -6.08 -17.63 -5.56
N GLY A 145 -5.20 -16.64 -5.40
CA GLY A 145 -4.41 -16.46 -4.18
C GLY A 145 -5.26 -16.13 -2.95
N ALA A 146 -6.28 -15.29 -3.11
CA ALA A 146 -7.24 -14.97 -2.05
C ALA A 146 -8.08 -16.20 -1.65
N PHE A 147 -8.56 -16.96 -2.64
CA PHE A 147 -9.33 -18.18 -2.42
C PHE A 147 -8.50 -19.26 -1.72
N ALA A 148 -7.27 -19.51 -2.18
CA ALA A 148 -6.37 -20.45 -1.51
C ALA A 148 -6.10 -20.06 -0.04
N TYR A 149 -5.97 -18.76 0.23
CA TYR A 149 -5.79 -18.25 1.59
C TYR A 149 -7.05 -18.42 2.48
N SER A 150 -8.25 -18.24 1.93
CA SER A 150 -9.49 -18.45 2.71
C SER A 150 -9.68 -19.92 3.06
N GLN A 151 -9.39 -20.85 2.14
CA GLN A 151 -9.51 -22.29 2.39
C GLN A 151 -8.59 -22.76 3.54
N VAL A 152 -7.36 -22.24 3.63
CA VAL A 152 -6.42 -22.59 4.71
C VAL A 152 -6.90 -22.04 6.07
N ARG A 153 -7.58 -20.90 6.09
CA ARG A 153 -8.17 -20.36 7.32
C ARG A 153 -9.35 -21.19 7.81
N GLU A 154 -10.18 -21.71 6.90
CA GLU A 154 -11.29 -22.60 7.25
C GLU A 154 -10.81 -24.00 7.66
N ALA A 155 -9.73 -24.50 7.05
CA ALA A 155 -9.12 -25.79 7.41
C ALA A 155 -8.42 -25.78 8.78
N ARG A 156 -8.19 -24.60 9.39
CA ARG A 156 -7.79 -24.49 10.79
C ARG A 156 -9.08 -24.49 11.63
N PRO A 157 -9.41 -25.57 12.36
CA PRO A 157 -10.60 -25.57 13.19
C PRO A 157 -10.48 -24.44 14.22
N ALA A 158 -11.57 -23.68 14.37
CA ALA A 158 -11.77 -22.74 15.46
C ALA A 158 -11.89 -23.52 16.79
N THR A 159 -10.78 -24.01 17.31
CA THR A 159 -10.67 -24.48 18.69
C THR A 159 -9.52 -23.76 19.36
N THR A 160 -9.84 -22.67 20.06
CA THR A 160 -9.52 -22.46 21.48
C THR A 160 -9.94 -21.03 21.82
N GLY A 161 -11.22 -20.89 22.14
CA GLY A 161 -11.65 -19.91 23.13
C GLY A 161 -11.47 -20.50 24.53
N GLU A 162 -11.07 -19.62 25.45
CA GLU A 162 -11.28 -19.71 26.91
C GLU A 162 -10.54 -20.78 27.75
N ASN A 163 -9.61 -20.27 28.59
CA ASN A 163 -9.64 -20.30 30.08
C ASN A 163 -8.33 -20.75 30.77
N LYS A 164 -8.03 -20.04 31.88
CA LYS A 164 -7.07 -20.20 33.00
C LYS A 164 -5.73 -19.42 32.90
N LYS A 165 -5.32 -18.62 33.89
CA LYS A 165 -5.80 -18.41 35.28
C LYS A 165 -5.19 -17.12 35.88
N SER A 166 -6.03 -16.27 36.49
CA SER A 166 -5.66 -15.48 37.69
C SER A 166 -5.99 -16.33 38.92
N ASP A 167 -5.20 -16.14 39.97
CA ASP A 167 -5.17 -16.83 41.29
C ASP A 167 -4.49 -18.20 41.36
#